data_AF-A0AAV7RD26-F1
#
_entry.id   AF-A0AAV7RD26-F1
#
_cell.length_a   1.000
_cell.length_b   1.000
_cell.length_c   1.000
_cell.angle_alpha   90.00
_cell.angle_beta   90.00
_cell.angle_gamma   90.00
#
_symmetry.space_group_name_H-M   'P 1'
#
loop_
_entity.id
_entity.type
_entity.pdbx_description
1 polymer ?
#
loop_
_entity_poly.entity_id
_entity_poly.type
_entity_poly.pdbx_seq_one_letter_code
_entity_poly.pdbx_strand_id
1 'polypeptide(L)'
;MPTDKLNGKVAFQLLFSKALAHQKSRPLLRPTSEPEMLSPAAAAQLDPTMESILQEIPAVGKLLESMENKILELAADFCSIRADITGFHNKLTGLNHRITLVEDKLNAPSSINQELQSFRDKLMDLEDRSRKDNVHVCGFPERAECKVVRAFLIDVLPALTGLKFSPPGAATGE
;
A
#
# COMPACT_ATOMS: atom_id res chain seq x y z
N MET A 1 -13.41 -14.40 -11.19
CA MET A 1 -14.72 -14.11 -10.55
C MET A 1 -14.86 -12.59 -10.41
N PRO A 2 -15.43 -11.86 -11.39
CA PRO A 2 -15.70 -10.43 -11.23
C PRO A 2 -17.12 -10.24 -10.70
N THR A 3 -17.23 -9.55 -9.56
CA THR A 3 -18.48 -9.29 -8.85
C THR A 3 -19.23 -8.08 -9.44
N ASP A 4 -20.45 -8.37 -9.89
CA ASP A 4 -21.69 -7.58 -9.74
C ASP A 4 -21.56 -6.08 -9.41
N LYS A 5 -21.27 -5.26 -10.42
CA LYS A 5 -21.48 -3.79 -10.37
C LYS A 5 -22.65 -3.29 -11.24
N LEU A 6 -23.54 -4.18 -11.69
CA LEU A 6 -24.64 -3.82 -12.60
C LEU A 6 -26.06 -3.87 -12.00
N ASN A 7 -26.22 -4.22 -10.72
CA ASN A 7 -27.55 -4.51 -10.16
C ASN A 7 -28.34 -3.29 -9.62
N GLY A 8 -27.69 -2.17 -9.31
CA GLY A 8 -28.39 -1.02 -8.70
C GLY A 8 -29.32 -0.27 -9.66
N LYS A 9 -28.84 0.06 -10.86
CA LYS A 9 -29.61 0.82 -11.86
C LYS A 9 -30.77 0.00 -12.45
N VAL A 10 -30.54 -1.30 -12.70
CA VAL A 10 -31.57 -2.19 -13.24
C VAL A 10 -32.67 -2.43 -12.22
N ALA A 11 -32.33 -2.64 -10.95
CA ALA A 11 -33.31 -2.82 -9.88
C ALA A 11 -34.21 -1.58 -9.69
N PHE A 12 -33.63 -0.38 -9.76
CA PHE A 12 -34.39 0.87 -9.61
C PHE A 12 -35.34 1.09 -10.79
N GLN A 13 -34.88 0.82 -12.02
CA GLN A 13 -35.72 0.96 -13.21
C GLN A 13 -36.87 -0.07 -13.23
N LEU A 14 -36.63 -1.29 -12.73
CA LEU A 14 -37.65 -2.33 -12.61
C LEU A 14 -38.72 -1.99 -11.57
N LEU A 15 -38.30 -1.45 -10.41
CA LEU A 15 -39.21 -1.00 -9.35
C LEU A 15 -40.09 0.17 -9.81
N PHE A 16 -39.51 1.14 -10.52
CA PHE A 16 -40.25 2.30 -11.02
C PHE A 16 -41.26 1.89 -12.11
N SER A 17 -40.88 0.98 -13.00
CA SER A 17 -41.77 0.43 -14.03
C SER A 17 -42.92 -0.37 -13.43
N LYS A 18 -42.67 -1.10 -12.34
CA LYS A 18 -43.70 -1.89 -11.64
C LYS A 18 -44.68 -1.01 -10.86
N ALA A 19 -44.24 0.14 -10.33
CA ALA A 19 -45.11 1.12 -9.70
C ALA A 19 -46.04 1.82 -10.71
N LEU A 20 -45.52 2.17 -11.89
CA LEU A 20 -46.31 2.74 -12.99
C LEU A 20 -47.33 1.76 -13.56
N ALA A 21 -47.02 0.46 -13.61
CA ALA A 21 -47.95 -0.57 -14.08
C ALA A 21 -49.16 -0.75 -13.13
N HIS A 22 -48.97 -0.62 -11.81
CA HIS A 22 -50.07 -0.74 -10.85
C HIS A 22 -51.04 0.45 -10.83
N GLN A 23 -50.67 1.61 -11.37
CA GLN A 23 -51.58 2.75 -11.48
C GLN A 23 -52.59 2.59 -12.63
N LYS A 24 -52.26 1.80 -13.66
CA LYS A 24 -53.04 1.70 -14.91
C LYS A 24 -54.14 0.62 -14.90
N SER A 25 -54.22 -0.19 -13.85
CA SER A 25 -55.15 -1.34 -13.75
C SER A 25 -56.15 -1.23 -12.60
N ARG A 26 -56.54 -0.02 -12.21
CA ARG A 26 -57.69 0.15 -11.30
C ARG A 26 -58.98 0.03 -12.14
N PRO A 27 -59.83 -0.99 -11.91
CA PRO A 27 -61.07 -1.13 -12.66
C PRO A 27 -62.01 0.06 -12.35
N LEU A 28 -62.49 0.73 -13.40
CA LEU A 28 -63.58 1.71 -13.33
C LEU A 28 -64.83 0.99 -12.83
N LEU A 29 -65.20 1.23 -11.57
CA LEU A 29 -66.51 0.85 -11.03
C LEU A 29 -67.59 1.54 -11.87
N ARG A 30 -68.42 0.75 -12.54
CA ARG A 30 -69.67 1.21 -13.17
C ARG A 30 -70.55 1.90 -12.13
N PRO A 31 -71.16 3.06 -12.43
CA PRO A 31 -72.24 3.58 -11.62
C PRO A 31 -73.49 2.74 -11.88
N THR A 32 -73.87 1.90 -10.92
CA THR A 32 -75.23 1.33 -10.85
C THR A 32 -76.19 2.45 -10.43
N SER A 33 -77.19 2.66 -11.27
CA SER A 33 -78.24 3.65 -11.16
C SER A 33 -79.29 3.27 -10.12
N GLU A 34 -79.36 3.98 -9.00
CA GLU A 34 -80.59 4.28 -8.25
C GLU A 34 -80.40 5.65 -7.55
N PRO A 35 -81.37 6.59 -7.59
CA PRO A 35 -81.27 7.83 -6.82
C PRO A 35 -81.71 7.51 -5.40
N GLU A 36 -80.81 6.94 -4.59
CA GLU A 36 -80.93 7.12 -3.15
C GLU A 36 -80.80 8.61 -2.90
N MET A 37 -81.92 9.25 -2.54
CA MET A 37 -81.93 10.59 -1.98
C MET A 37 -81.00 10.58 -0.77
N LEU A 38 -79.76 11.01 -0.99
CA LEU A 38 -78.74 11.20 0.04
C LEU A 38 -79.40 11.89 1.23
N SER A 39 -79.41 11.19 2.36
CA SER A 39 -79.80 11.79 3.64
C SER A 39 -79.02 13.09 3.80
N PRO A 40 -79.66 14.20 4.26
CA PRO A 40 -78.99 15.49 4.46
C PRO A 40 -77.71 15.38 5.29
N ALA A 41 -77.61 14.37 6.15
CA ALA A 41 -76.43 14.08 6.97
C ALA A 41 -75.22 13.55 6.17
N ALA A 42 -75.43 12.78 5.10
CA ALA A 42 -74.34 12.25 4.28
C ALA A 42 -73.80 13.31 3.30
N ALA A 43 -74.67 14.16 2.76
CA ALA A 43 -74.27 15.33 1.98
C ALA A 43 -73.51 16.36 2.83
N ALA A 44 -73.92 16.56 4.09
CA ALA A 44 -73.24 17.45 5.03
C ALA A 44 -71.88 16.92 5.56
N GLN A 45 -71.58 15.62 5.41
CA GLN A 45 -70.25 15.05 5.75
C GLN A 45 -69.24 15.11 4.60
N LEU A 46 -69.71 15.20 3.35
CA LEU A 46 -68.88 15.33 2.16
C LEU A 46 -68.21 16.71 2.04
N ASP A 47 -68.90 17.78 2.42
CA ASP A 47 -68.34 19.15 2.42
C ASP A 47 -67.15 19.33 3.38
N PRO A 48 -67.21 18.95 4.67
CA PRO A 48 -66.09 19.13 5.59
C PRO A 48 -64.89 18.23 5.27
N THR A 49 -65.13 17.04 4.69
CA THR A 49 -64.04 16.16 4.23
C THR A 49 -63.37 16.71 2.96
N MET A 50 -64.13 17.26 2.03
CA MET A 50 -63.60 17.94 0.84
C MET A 50 -62.75 19.16 1.23
N GLU A 51 -63.22 19.95 2.20
CA GLU A 51 -62.51 21.14 2.70
C GLU A 51 -61.22 20.76 3.46
N SER A 52 -61.24 19.67 4.22
CA SER A 52 -60.04 19.09 4.85
C SER A 52 -59.02 18.62 3.80
N ILE A 53 -59.45 17.93 2.74
CA ILE A 53 -58.58 17.49 1.65
C ILE A 53 -57.96 18.70 0.91
N LEU A 54 -58.76 19.73 0.67
CA LEU A 54 -58.28 20.97 0.03
C LEU A 54 -57.25 21.72 0.89
N GLN A 55 -57.30 21.59 2.23
CA GLN A 55 -56.25 22.12 3.11
C GLN A 55 -54.98 21.25 3.15
N GLU A 56 -55.11 19.92 3.03
CA GLU A 56 -53.96 19.01 3.06
C GLU A 56 -53.11 19.05 1.78
N ILE A 57 -53.73 19.25 0.60
CA ILE A 57 -53.01 19.28 -0.69
C ILE A 57 -51.88 20.33 -0.70
N PRO A 58 -52.09 21.60 -0.27
CA PRO A 58 -51.01 22.58 -0.14
C PRO A 58 -49.93 22.18 0.86
N ALA A 59 -50.29 21.52 1.96
CA ALA A 59 -49.32 21.06 2.96
C ALA A 59 -48.42 19.95 2.41
N VAL A 60 -49.00 19.00 1.65
CA VAL A 60 -48.25 17.97 0.91
C VAL A 60 -47.36 18.62 -0.16
N GLY A 61 -47.85 19.64 -0.87
CA GLY A 61 -47.07 20.40 -1.83
C GLY A 61 -45.81 21.03 -1.22
N LYS A 62 -45.95 21.69 -0.06
CA LYS A 62 -44.82 22.26 0.69
C LYS A 62 -43.83 21.18 1.18
N LEU A 63 -44.35 20.03 1.60
CA LEU A 63 -43.50 18.92 2.02
C LEU A 63 -42.67 18.37 0.84
N LEU A 64 -43.29 18.22 -0.34
CA LEU A 64 -42.61 17.80 -1.56
C LEU A 64 -41.51 18.79 -1.97
N GLU A 65 -41.80 20.09 -1.94
CA GLU A 65 -40.81 21.13 -2.23
C GLU A 65 -39.64 21.10 -1.23
N SER A 66 -39.94 20.91 0.07
CA SER A 66 -38.91 20.73 1.10
C SER A 66 -38.05 19.49 0.87
N MET A 67 -38.66 18.38 0.47
CA MET A 67 -37.94 17.14 0.13
C MET A 67 -37.07 17.32 -1.11
N GLU A 68 -37.57 18.00 -2.14
CA GLU A 68 -36.80 18.30 -3.35
C GLU A 68 -35.55 19.12 -3.03
N ASN A 69 -35.70 20.17 -2.23
CA ASN A 69 -34.56 21.00 -1.79
C ASN A 69 -33.52 20.17 -1.02
N LYS A 70 -33.94 19.32 -0.08
CA LYS A 70 -33.02 18.44 0.66
C LYS A 70 -32.33 17.42 -0.24
N ILE A 71 -33.02 16.91 -1.26
CA ILE A 71 -32.42 16.00 -2.24
C ILE A 71 -31.35 16.73 -3.07
N LEU A 72 -31.59 17.99 -3.45
CA LEU A 72 -30.62 18.80 -4.16
C LEU A 72 -29.38 19.12 -3.29
N GLU A 73 -29.59 19.46 -2.02
CA GLU A 73 -28.49 19.65 -1.06
C GLU A 73 -27.65 18.38 -0.90
N LEU A 74 -28.30 17.23 -0.69
CA LEU A 74 -27.60 15.95 -0.60
C LEU A 74 -26.83 15.62 -1.89
N ALA A 75 -27.39 15.92 -3.06
CA ALA A 75 -26.71 15.71 -4.34
C ALA A 75 -25.44 16.59 -4.45
N ALA A 76 -25.51 17.83 -3.97
CA ALA A 76 -24.35 18.73 -3.92
C ALA A 76 -23.28 18.19 -2.95
N ASP A 77 -23.68 17.75 -1.75
CA ASP A 77 -22.77 17.16 -0.77
C ASP A 77 -22.09 15.91 -1.31
N PHE A 78 -22.83 15.02 -1.97
CA PHE A 78 -22.25 13.83 -2.61
C PHE A 78 -21.25 14.18 -3.71
N CYS A 79 -21.50 15.23 -4.49
CA CYS A 79 -20.54 15.73 -5.47
C CYS A 79 -19.26 16.24 -4.81
N SER A 80 -19.37 16.98 -3.71
CA SER A 80 -18.21 17.47 -2.94
C SER A 80 -17.40 16.32 -2.36
N ILE A 81 -18.06 15.37 -1.68
CA ILE A 81 -17.41 14.18 -1.11
C ILE A 81 -16.68 13.38 -2.19
N ARG A 82 -17.28 13.22 -3.38
CA ARG A 82 -16.63 12.53 -4.50
C ARG A 82 -15.38 13.27 -4.97
N ALA A 83 -15.40 14.60 -5.03
CA ALA A 83 -14.23 15.41 -5.36
C ALA A 83 -13.12 15.24 -4.32
N ASP A 84 -13.47 15.27 -3.03
CA ASP A 84 -12.52 15.07 -1.91
C ASP A 84 -11.89 13.69 -1.95
N ILE A 85 -12.68 12.63 -2.15
CA ILE A 85 -12.19 11.25 -2.30
C ILE A 85 -11.21 11.17 -3.47
N THR A 86 -11.51 11.80 -4.60
CA THR A 86 -10.61 11.84 -5.77
C THR A 86 -9.31 12.57 -5.43
N GLY A 87 -9.40 13.70 -4.70
CA GLY A 87 -8.24 14.45 -4.22
C GLY A 87 -7.35 13.63 -3.27
N PHE A 88 -7.96 12.92 -2.31
CA PHE A 88 -7.24 12.03 -1.40
C PHE A 88 -6.58 10.86 -2.14
N HIS A 89 -7.27 10.26 -3.11
CA HIS A 89 -6.70 9.20 -3.93
C HIS A 89 -5.43 9.67 -4.65
N ASN A 90 -5.46 10.84 -5.28
CA ASN A 90 -4.31 11.41 -5.97
C ASN A 90 -3.13 11.69 -5.01
N LYS A 91 -3.42 12.25 -3.83
CA LYS A 91 -2.40 12.49 -2.79
C LYS A 91 -1.78 11.18 -2.30
N LEU A 92 -2.60 10.15 -2.08
CA LEU A 92 -2.15 8.83 -1.63
C LEU A 92 -1.25 8.18 -2.69
N THR A 93 -1.64 8.22 -3.96
CA THR A 93 -0.80 7.73 -5.07
C THR A 93 0.54 8.45 -5.14
N GLY A 94 0.54 9.78 -4.97
CA GLY A 94 1.77 10.57 -4.93
C GLY A 94 2.67 10.24 -3.73
N LEU A 95 2.08 10.03 -2.54
CA LEU A 95 2.82 9.59 -1.36
C LEU A 95 3.41 8.19 -1.56
N ASN A 96 2.64 7.27 -2.12
CA ASN A 96 3.10 5.90 -2.37
C ASN A 96 4.31 5.88 -3.32
N HIS A 97 4.26 6.67 -4.39
CA HIS A 97 5.39 6.81 -5.30
C HIS A 97 6.65 7.36 -4.60
N ARG A 98 6.49 8.36 -3.73
CA ARG A 98 7.60 8.92 -2.94
C ARG A 98 8.18 7.90 -1.96
N ILE A 99 7.33 7.10 -1.33
CA ILE A 99 7.76 6.02 -0.42
C ILE A 99 8.58 5.00 -1.21
N THR A 100 8.09 4.52 -2.34
CA THR A 100 8.84 3.59 -3.20
C THR A 100 10.21 4.14 -3.58
N LEU A 101 10.30 5.41 -3.99
CA LEU A 101 11.59 6.03 -4.32
C LEU A 101 12.54 6.12 -3.11
N VAL A 102 12.01 6.32 -1.91
CA VAL A 102 12.83 6.35 -0.67
C VAL A 102 13.27 4.94 -0.30
N GLU A 103 12.39 3.95 -0.41
CA GLU A 103 12.71 2.54 -0.18
C GLU A 103 13.78 2.05 -1.16
N ASP A 104 13.67 2.38 -2.44
CA ASP A 104 14.68 2.04 -3.46
C ASP A 104 16.04 2.66 -3.11
N LYS A 105 16.06 3.92 -2.66
CA LYS A 105 17.30 4.59 -2.23
C LYS A 105 17.90 4.00 -0.95
N LEU A 106 17.06 3.53 -0.03
CA LEU A 106 17.51 2.93 1.23
C LEU A 106 18.04 1.51 1.01
N ASN A 107 17.38 0.75 0.12
CA ASN A 107 17.74 -0.63 -0.20
C ASN A 107 18.88 -0.73 -1.22
N ALA A 108 19.11 0.31 -2.02
CA ALA A 108 20.28 0.38 -2.87
C ALA A 108 21.53 0.34 -1.99
N PRO A 109 22.48 -0.60 -2.20
CA PRO A 109 23.75 -0.55 -1.51
C PRO A 109 24.38 0.80 -1.85
N SER A 110 24.59 1.63 -0.82
CA SER A 110 25.22 2.94 -1.04
C SER A 110 26.53 2.72 -1.81
N SER A 111 26.80 3.53 -2.84
CA SER A 111 28.08 3.50 -3.59
C SER A 111 29.27 3.42 -2.63
N ILE A 112 29.13 4.10 -1.49
CA ILE A 112 30.06 4.11 -0.36
C ILE A 112 30.32 2.70 0.20
N ASN A 113 29.30 1.86 0.40
CA ASN A 113 29.50 0.49 0.89
C ASN A 113 30.25 -0.38 -0.13
N GLN A 114 29.96 -0.22 -1.42
CA GLN A 114 30.69 -0.93 -2.47
C GLN A 114 32.14 -0.45 -2.58
N GLU A 115 32.36 0.87 -2.50
CA GLU A 115 33.68 1.47 -2.49
C GLU A 115 34.49 1.03 -1.26
N LEU A 116 33.89 1.05 -0.07
CA LEU A 116 34.49 0.57 1.17
C LEU A 116 34.87 -0.91 1.07
N GLN A 117 34.01 -1.75 0.51
CA GLN A 117 34.33 -3.15 0.28
C GLN A 117 35.52 -3.27 -0.68
N SER A 118 35.53 -2.53 -1.78
CA SER A 118 36.64 -2.55 -2.74
C SER A 118 37.96 -2.07 -2.12
N PHE A 119 37.91 -1.06 -1.24
CA PHE A 119 39.09 -0.57 -0.53
C PHE A 119 39.58 -1.60 0.47
N ARG A 120 38.67 -2.26 1.18
CA ARG A 120 39.00 -3.35 2.11
C ARG A 120 39.70 -4.50 1.40
N ASP A 121 39.18 -4.90 0.24
CA ASP A 121 39.77 -5.99 -0.56
C ASP A 121 41.16 -5.61 -1.08
N LYS A 122 41.34 -4.35 -1.54
CA LYS A 122 42.65 -3.83 -1.94
C LYS A 122 43.65 -3.77 -0.79
N LEU A 123 43.22 -3.35 0.40
CA LEU A 123 44.08 -3.32 1.57
C LEU A 123 44.53 -4.74 1.98
N MET A 124 43.62 -5.71 1.91
CA MET A 124 43.94 -7.11 2.17
C MET A 124 44.95 -7.66 1.17
N ASP A 125 44.76 -7.42 -0.13
CA ASP A 125 45.73 -7.83 -1.17
C ASP A 125 47.11 -7.16 -0.97
N LEU A 126 47.14 -5.88 -0.59
CA LEU A 126 48.40 -5.20 -0.29
C LEU A 126 49.09 -5.76 0.96
N GLU A 127 48.33 -6.05 2.02
CA GLU A 127 48.86 -6.66 3.25
C GLU A 127 49.44 -8.05 2.96
N ASP A 128 48.72 -8.88 2.20
CA ASP A 128 49.17 -10.22 1.81
C ASP A 128 50.44 -10.16 0.98
N ARG A 129 50.50 -9.28 -0.03
CA ARG A 129 51.72 -9.09 -0.85
C ARG A 129 52.89 -8.58 -0.04
N SER A 130 52.66 -7.64 0.89
CA SER A 130 53.72 -7.12 1.75
C SER A 130 54.28 -8.16 2.71
N ARG A 131 53.49 -9.19 3.07
CA ARG A 131 53.91 -10.25 3.98
C ARG A 131 54.33 -11.54 3.28
N LYS A 132 54.14 -11.65 1.97
CA LYS A 132 54.37 -12.87 1.18
C LYS A 132 55.77 -13.45 1.38
N ASP A 133 56.78 -12.60 1.52
CA ASP A 133 58.18 -13.01 1.66
C ASP A 133 58.66 -12.98 3.13
N ASN A 134 57.77 -12.67 4.07
CA ASN A 134 58.11 -12.64 5.49
C ASN A 134 57.96 -14.05 6.09
N VAL A 135 59.02 -14.52 6.74
CA VAL A 135 59.01 -15.79 7.46
C VAL A 135 58.80 -15.53 8.95
N HIS A 136 57.74 -16.11 9.51
CA HIS A 136 57.47 -16.08 10.94
C HIS A 136 58.08 -17.32 11.60
N VAL A 137 59.06 -17.11 12.47
CA VAL A 137 59.72 -18.18 13.24
C VAL A 137 59.16 -18.15 14.66
N CYS A 138 58.34 -19.14 15.02
CA CYS A 138 57.65 -19.22 16.32
C CYS A 138 58.03 -20.51 17.08
N GLY A 139 57.82 -20.53 18.39
CA GLY A 139 58.01 -21.73 19.22
C GLY A 139 59.44 -21.92 19.80
N PHE A 140 60.26 -20.88 19.77
CA PHE A 140 61.61 -20.88 20.34
C PHE A 140 61.57 -20.39 21.80
N PRO A 141 62.43 -20.92 22.69
CA PRO A 141 62.53 -20.43 24.05
C PRO A 141 63.03 -18.97 24.05
N GLU A 142 62.48 -18.14 24.95
CA GLU A 142 62.89 -16.74 25.10
C GLU A 142 64.41 -16.65 25.31
N ARG A 143 65.05 -15.66 24.66
CA ARG A 143 66.50 -15.41 24.70
C ARG A 143 67.38 -16.40 23.93
N ALA A 144 66.81 -17.33 23.16
CA ALA A 144 67.56 -18.05 22.12
C ALA A 144 67.99 -17.14 20.95
N GLU A 145 67.37 -15.96 20.88
CA GLU A 145 67.67 -14.90 19.92
C GLU A 145 69.05 -14.30 20.20
N CYS A 146 70.02 -14.61 19.35
CA CYS A 146 71.28 -13.89 19.37
C CYS A 146 71.07 -12.43 18.94
N LYS A 147 71.91 -11.50 19.42
CA LYS A 147 71.85 -10.06 19.03
C LYS A 147 71.96 -9.82 17.52
N VAL A 148 72.42 -10.82 16.76
CA VAL A 148 72.58 -10.77 15.31
C VAL A 148 71.68 -11.82 14.65
N VAL A 149 70.67 -11.36 13.92
CA VAL A 149 69.69 -12.22 13.22
C VAL A 149 70.36 -13.24 12.29
N ARG A 150 71.44 -12.85 11.63
CA ARG A 150 72.20 -13.74 10.73
C ARG A 150 72.82 -14.93 11.48
N ALA A 151 73.36 -14.70 12.68
CA ALA A 151 73.91 -15.79 13.51
C ALA A 151 72.79 -16.71 14.00
N PHE A 152 71.62 -16.15 14.32
CA PHE A 152 70.46 -16.95 14.65
C PHE A 152 70.03 -17.87 13.50
N LEU A 153 69.96 -17.36 12.26
CA LEU A 153 69.53 -18.15 11.09
C LEU A 153 70.54 -19.21 10.66
N ILE A 154 71.85 -18.94 10.78
CA ILE A 154 72.91 -19.84 10.28
C ILE A 154 73.35 -20.86 11.33
N ASP A 155 73.41 -20.47 12.61
CA ASP A 155 74.02 -21.31 13.64
C ASP A 155 72.96 -21.86 14.60
N VAL A 156 72.05 -21.01 15.07
CA VAL A 156 71.12 -21.37 16.16
C VAL A 156 69.90 -22.13 15.66
N LEU A 157 69.27 -21.66 14.57
CA LEU A 157 68.08 -22.28 14.01
C LEU A 157 68.34 -23.72 13.51
N PRO A 158 69.45 -24.02 12.82
CA PRO A 158 69.78 -25.40 12.43
C PRO A 158 70.07 -26.30 13.63
N ALA A 159 70.76 -25.78 14.65
CA ALA A 159 71.07 -26.52 15.86
C ALA A 159 69.81 -26.87 16.67
N LEU A 160 68.83 -25.95 16.73
CA LEU A 160 67.57 -26.16 17.45
C LEU A 160 66.56 -27.01 16.70
N THR A 161 66.55 -26.95 15.36
CA THR A 161 65.58 -27.69 14.52
C THR A 161 66.13 -29.03 14.02
N GLY A 162 67.44 -29.26 14.11
CA GLY A 162 68.11 -30.44 13.54
C GLY A 162 68.22 -30.43 12.00
N LEU A 163 67.84 -29.33 11.35
CA LEU A 163 67.87 -29.18 9.89
C LEU A 163 69.28 -28.83 9.41
N LYS A 164 69.81 -29.57 8.43
CA LYS A 164 71.08 -29.22 7.77
C LYS A 164 70.80 -28.31 6.58
N PHE A 165 71.21 -27.05 6.68
CA PHE A 165 71.14 -26.11 5.56
C PHE A 165 72.41 -26.25 4.71
N SER A 166 72.26 -26.69 3.46
CA SER A 166 73.34 -26.65 2.47
C SER A 166 73.41 -25.26 1.84
N PRO A 167 74.58 -24.63 1.71
CA PRO A 167 74.70 -23.36 1.03
C PRO A 167 74.31 -23.50 -0.45
N PRO A 168 73.62 -22.50 -1.04
CA PRO A 168 73.21 -22.55 -2.43
C PRO A 168 74.46 -22.55 -3.33
N GLY A 169 74.76 -23.70 -3.95
CA GLY A 169 75.94 -23.92 -4.78
C GLY A 169 76.75 -25.18 -4.46
N ALA A 170 76.53 -25.81 -3.30
CA ALA A 170 77.10 -27.12 -3.00
C ALA A 170 76.24 -28.24 -3.62
N ALA A 171 76.19 -28.29 -4.96
CA ALA A 171 75.78 -29.50 -5.65
C ALA A 171 76.81 -30.58 -5.35
N THR A 172 76.35 -31.64 -4.68
CA THR A 172 77.07 -32.88 -4.45
C THR A 172 77.50 -33.47 -5.79
N GLY A 173 78.76 -33.33 -6.13
CA GLY A 173 79.44 -34.23 -7.05
C GLY A 173 79.93 -35.42 -6.23
N GLU A 174 79.14 -36.48 -6.19
CA GLU A 174 79.53 -37.89 -5.99
C GLU A 174 78.32 -38.79 -6.27
#